data_AF-A0A165LUB9-F1
#
_entry.id   AF-A0A165LUB9-F1
#
_cell.length_a   1.000
_cell.length_b   1.000
_cell.length_c   1.000
_cell.angle_alpha   90.00
_cell.angle_beta   90.00
_cell.angle_gamma   90.00
#
_symmetry.space_group_name_H-M   'P 1'
#
loop_
_entity.id
_entity.type
_entity.pdbx_description
1 polymer ?
#
loop_
_entity_poly.entity_id
_entity_poly.type
_entity_poly.pdbx_seq_one_letter_code
_entity_poly.pdbx_strand_id
1 'polypeptide(L)'
;MRGLCRNSRAAGAASLNSRAAFRALELIEEAFHDVEGIRVFVFEPAEDPNAVRCNNDTRDVPKMTAGRAALLCLMARYRDGLLDPFISLLEVHKLMYFMQVSGEPLRLSFTKGHYGPYAENLRHVLKALEGHRISGYDDGGDQPDKPLSLMSGALDDARRFLEGEAATRERLDRVGRLVEGFESSFGLELLSRVHWVASQQDVASLDDVVKGVYAWGKRKEQFRERQIRKAVDVLVYKGWLDGKAVCSAVQCGV
;
A
#
# COMPACT_ATOMS: atom_id res chain seq x y z
N MET A 1 -2.50 15.43 61.18
CA MET A 1 -1.86 14.57 60.16
C MET A 1 -2.51 14.86 58.82
N ARG A 2 -1.72 14.78 57.73
CA ARG A 2 -2.02 15.15 56.33
C ARG A 2 -1.87 16.66 56.06
N GLY A 3 -1.12 17.10 55.07
CA GLY A 3 -0.36 16.38 54.06
C GLY A 3 0.74 17.27 53.48
N LEU A 4 1.90 16.65 53.27
CA LEU A 4 2.98 17.13 52.44
C LEU A 4 3.14 16.09 51.34
N CYS A 5 2.91 16.47 50.09
CA CYS A 5 3.82 16.12 49.01
C CYS A 5 3.53 17.01 47.80
N ARG A 6 4.52 17.84 47.50
CA ARG A 6 4.67 18.53 46.22
C ARG A 6 5.23 17.55 45.18
N ASN A 7 4.89 17.84 43.93
CA ASN A 7 5.55 17.48 42.68
C ASN A 7 5.51 16.02 42.22
N SER A 8 5.01 15.84 41.01
CA SER A 8 5.84 15.29 39.93
C SER A 8 5.53 15.99 38.61
N ARG A 9 6.33 17.03 38.31
CA ARG A 9 6.72 17.28 36.92
C ARG A 9 7.58 16.09 36.50
N ALA A 10 7.01 15.17 35.75
CA ALA A 10 7.79 14.20 34.99
C ALA A 10 7.93 14.74 33.57
N ALA A 11 9.15 15.17 33.26
CA ALA A 11 9.55 15.63 31.95
C ALA A 11 9.46 14.50 30.93
N GLY A 12 8.86 14.83 29.79
CA GLY A 12 8.76 14.00 28.60
C GLY A 12 7.80 14.63 27.61
N ALA A 13 7.80 15.95 27.48
CA ALA A 13 6.93 16.68 26.58
C ALA A 13 7.79 17.60 25.73
N ALA A 14 7.82 17.34 24.42
CA ALA A 14 8.17 18.34 23.44
C ALA A 14 7.38 19.62 23.75
N SER A 15 8.03 20.78 23.64
CA SER A 15 7.44 22.07 24.00
C SER A 15 6.13 22.30 23.25
N LEU A 16 5.00 22.32 23.97
CA LEU A 16 3.72 22.78 23.43
C LEU A 16 3.84 24.28 23.13
N ASN A 17 4.20 24.66 21.90
CA ASN A 17 4.41 26.05 21.51
C ASN A 17 3.25 26.65 20.69
N SER A 18 2.19 25.87 20.39
CA SER A 18 1.06 26.35 19.60
C SER A 18 -0.13 26.81 20.46
N ARG A 19 -0.66 28.01 20.18
CA ARG A 19 -1.89 28.56 20.80
C ARG A 19 -3.10 27.62 20.65
N ALA A 20 -3.13 26.80 19.60
CA ALA A 20 -4.19 25.83 19.34
C ALA A 20 -4.13 24.64 20.30
N ALA A 21 -2.93 24.13 20.62
CA ALA A 21 -2.76 23.04 21.59
C ALA A 21 -3.18 23.46 23.02
N PHE A 22 -2.91 24.70 23.41
CA PHE A 22 -3.39 25.25 24.69
C PHE A 22 -4.92 25.30 24.78
N ARG A 23 -5.61 25.75 23.72
CA ARG A 23 -7.08 25.76 23.67
C ARG A 23 -7.69 24.35 23.71
N ALA A 24 -7.05 23.38 23.06
CA ALA A 24 -7.53 22.00 23.07
C ALA A 24 -7.42 21.38 24.47
N LEU A 25 -6.33 21.65 25.19
CA LEU A 25 -6.15 21.19 26.56
C LEU A 25 -7.22 21.77 27.50
N GLU A 26 -7.53 23.07 27.41
CA GLU A 26 -8.58 23.71 28.22
C GLU A 26 -9.95 23.04 28.02
N LEU A 27 -10.34 22.75 26.77
CA LEU A 27 -11.61 22.08 26.46
C LEU A 27 -11.66 20.64 26.99
N ILE A 28 -10.53 19.93 26.97
CA ILE A 28 -10.44 18.56 27.48
C ILE A 28 -10.50 18.56 29.01
N GLU A 29 -9.80 19.49 29.67
CA GLU A 29 -9.86 19.63 31.14
C GLU A 29 -11.28 19.97 31.62
N GLU A 30 -11.99 20.85 30.90
CA GLU A 30 -13.39 21.19 31.20
C GLU A 30 -14.33 19.99 31.01
N ALA A 31 -14.13 19.18 29.96
CA ALA A 31 -14.98 18.03 29.68
C ALA A 31 -14.81 16.86 30.68
N PHE A 32 -13.63 16.74 31.30
CA PHE A 32 -13.29 15.64 32.22
C PHE A 32 -13.19 16.08 33.69
N HIS A 33 -13.66 17.29 34.02
CA HIS A 33 -13.54 17.88 35.35
C HIS A 33 -14.16 17.02 36.48
N ASP A 34 -15.23 16.28 36.18
CA ASP A 34 -15.99 15.48 37.16
C ASP A 34 -15.45 14.05 37.35
N VAL A 35 -14.39 13.65 36.63
CA VAL A 35 -13.91 12.26 36.65
C VAL A 35 -12.53 12.14 37.31
N GLU A 36 -12.51 11.54 38.50
CA GLU A 36 -11.27 11.30 39.23
C GLU A 36 -10.46 10.13 38.65
N GLY A 37 -9.13 10.21 38.73
CA GLY A 37 -8.22 9.11 38.38
C GLY A 37 -7.81 8.98 36.92
N ILE A 38 -8.14 9.96 36.07
CA ILE A 38 -7.76 9.97 34.65
C ILE A 38 -6.38 10.59 34.46
N ARG A 39 -5.58 10.01 33.55
CA ARG A 39 -4.36 10.63 33.01
C ARG A 39 -4.60 11.00 31.55
N VAL A 40 -4.53 12.30 31.25
CA VAL A 40 -4.68 12.85 29.90
C VAL A 40 -3.29 13.04 29.29
N PHE A 41 -3.09 12.53 28.07
CA PHE A 41 -1.90 12.76 27.27
C PHE A 41 -2.30 13.57 26.04
N VAL A 42 -1.85 14.82 25.97
CA VAL A 42 -2.04 15.68 24.79
C VAL A 42 -0.71 15.74 24.04
N PHE A 43 -0.74 15.28 22.80
CA PHE A 43 0.39 15.39 21.89
C PHE A 43 0.14 16.60 21.00
N GLU A 44 1.19 17.40 20.75
CA GLU A 44 1.11 18.40 19.69
C GLU A 44 0.77 17.67 18.38
N PRO A 45 -0.11 18.22 17.51
CA PRO A 45 -0.22 17.70 16.16
C PRO A 45 1.20 17.62 15.60
N ALA A 46 1.62 16.43 15.15
CA ALA A 46 2.87 16.31 14.44
C ALA A 46 2.88 17.38 13.34
N GLU A 47 4.01 18.08 13.15
CA GLU A 47 4.17 18.87 11.93
C GLU A 47 3.69 18.00 10.79
N ASP A 48 2.71 18.51 10.02
CA ASP A 48 2.05 17.70 9.00
C ASP A 48 3.16 17.04 8.17
N PRO A 49 3.28 15.71 8.14
CA PRO A 49 4.27 15.07 7.28
C PRO A 49 3.98 15.38 5.80
N ASN A 50 2.78 15.90 5.48
CA ASN A 50 2.42 16.48 4.19
C ASN A 50 2.73 17.98 4.05
N ALA A 51 3.26 18.65 5.09
CA ALA A 51 4.04 19.89 4.95
C ALA A 51 5.39 19.57 4.28
N VAL A 52 5.31 18.87 3.16
CA VAL A 52 6.37 18.73 2.18
C VAL A 52 6.71 20.16 1.81
N ARG A 53 7.97 20.54 2.00
CA ARG A 53 8.54 21.70 1.32
C ARG A 53 8.22 21.49 -0.14
N CYS A 54 7.25 22.24 -0.66
CA CYS A 54 7.08 22.37 -2.09
C CYS A 54 8.46 22.73 -2.61
N ASN A 55 9.11 21.81 -3.33
CA ASN A 55 10.22 22.21 -4.17
C ASN A 55 9.60 23.14 -5.20
N ASN A 56 9.54 24.43 -4.86
CA ASN A 56 9.02 25.51 -5.68
C ASN A 56 9.88 25.73 -6.95
N ASP A 57 10.85 24.85 -7.21
CA ASP A 57 11.85 24.96 -8.26
C ASP A 57 11.56 24.12 -9.51
N THR A 58 10.53 23.28 -9.56
CA THR A 58 10.22 22.53 -10.80
C THR A 58 9.01 23.10 -11.53
N ARG A 59 9.31 23.95 -12.52
CA ARG A 59 8.38 24.46 -13.55
C ARG A 59 7.69 23.37 -14.40
N ASP A 60 8.01 22.09 -14.22
CA ASP A 60 7.48 20.98 -15.00
C ASP A 60 6.71 19.99 -14.11
N VAL A 61 5.44 20.30 -13.85
CA VAL A 61 4.51 19.33 -13.26
C VAL A 61 4.37 18.15 -14.23
N PRO A 62 4.60 16.90 -13.78
CA PRO A 62 4.49 15.72 -14.65
C PRO A 62 3.09 15.63 -15.26
N LYS A 63 3.02 15.54 -16.59
CA LYS A 63 1.74 15.32 -17.30
C LYS A 63 1.02 14.08 -16.78
N MET A 64 -0.28 14.17 -16.55
CA MET A 64 -1.05 12.99 -16.20
C MET A 64 -1.11 12.02 -17.39
N THR A 65 -0.99 10.73 -17.11
CA THR A 65 -1.17 9.64 -18.08
C THR A 65 -2.10 8.59 -17.45
N ALA A 66 -2.71 7.72 -18.27
CA ALA A 66 -3.55 6.65 -17.77
C ALA A 66 -2.84 5.80 -16.69
N GLY A 67 -1.57 5.45 -16.92
CA GLY A 67 -0.76 4.71 -15.94
C GLY A 67 -0.46 5.48 -14.65
N ARG A 68 -0.19 6.80 -14.73
CA ARG A 68 0.01 7.64 -13.54
C ARG A 68 -1.29 7.81 -12.75
N ALA A 69 -2.41 8.03 -13.44
CA ALA A 69 -3.72 8.16 -12.81
C ALA A 69 -4.14 6.84 -12.15
N ALA A 70 -3.92 5.70 -12.81
CA ALA A 70 -4.17 4.38 -12.26
C ALA A 70 -3.33 4.12 -11.00
N LEU A 71 -2.04 4.49 -11.00
CA LEU A 71 -1.17 4.37 -9.83
C LEU A 71 -1.73 5.16 -8.64
N LEU A 72 -2.08 6.43 -8.83
CA LEU A 72 -2.59 7.29 -7.76
C LEU A 72 -3.94 6.79 -7.22
N CYS A 73 -4.85 6.37 -8.10
CA CYS A 73 -6.14 5.83 -7.71
C CYS A 73 -6.02 4.46 -7.01
N LEU A 74 -5.10 3.59 -7.42
CA LEU A 74 -4.84 2.33 -6.73
C LEU A 74 -4.21 2.55 -5.34
N MET A 75 -3.27 3.49 -5.21
CA MET A 75 -2.71 3.89 -3.91
C MET A 75 -3.78 4.43 -2.96
N ALA A 76 -4.75 5.20 -3.46
CA ALA A 76 -5.87 5.68 -2.65
C ALA A 76 -6.77 4.51 -2.22
N ARG A 77 -7.28 3.74 -3.19
CA ARG A 77 -8.21 2.63 -2.94
C ARG A 77 -7.64 1.59 -1.98
N TYR A 78 -6.35 1.28 -2.09
CA TYR A 78 -5.70 0.31 -1.22
C TYR A 78 -5.58 0.81 0.22
N ARG A 79 -5.19 2.07 0.44
CA ARG A 79 -5.14 2.66 1.80
C ARG A 79 -6.53 2.71 2.42
N ASP A 80 -7.54 3.09 1.64
CA ASP A 80 -8.91 3.27 2.12
C ASP A 80 -9.48 1.93 2.63
N GLY A 81 -9.08 0.81 1.99
CA GLY A 81 -9.42 -0.54 2.43
C GLY A 81 -8.71 -0.99 3.72
N LEU A 82 -7.59 -0.38 4.08
CA LEU A 82 -6.80 -0.68 5.27
C LEU A 82 -7.04 0.26 6.45
N LEU A 83 -7.69 1.40 6.21
CA LEU A 83 -7.73 2.53 7.15
C LEU A 83 -6.33 3.03 7.55
N ASP A 84 -5.32 2.78 6.71
CA ASP A 84 -3.93 3.23 6.90
C ASP A 84 -3.70 4.54 6.12
N PRO A 85 -3.08 5.58 6.70
CA PRO A 85 -2.70 6.78 5.96
C PRO A 85 -1.66 6.55 4.85
N PHE A 86 -0.89 5.45 4.90
CA PHE A 86 0.25 5.19 4.02
C PHE A 86 0.11 3.91 3.19
N ILE A 87 0.92 3.80 2.15
CA ILE A 87 1.14 2.57 1.39
C ILE A 87 2.63 2.37 1.17
N SER A 88 3.14 1.15 1.33
CA SER A 88 4.56 0.87 1.13
C SER A 88 4.95 0.81 -0.36
N LEU A 89 6.21 1.12 -0.67
CA LEU A 89 6.75 0.94 -2.02
C LEU A 89 6.55 -0.49 -2.55
N LEU A 90 6.68 -1.49 -1.68
CA LEU A 90 6.45 -2.88 -1.99
C LEU A 90 5.04 -3.12 -2.54
N GLU A 91 4.02 -2.58 -1.86
CA GLU A 91 2.62 -2.73 -2.26
C GLU A 91 2.34 -2.00 -3.57
N VAL A 92 2.90 -0.80 -3.77
CA VAL A 92 2.82 -0.09 -5.05
C VAL A 92 3.36 -0.94 -6.19
N HIS A 93 4.49 -1.63 -6.01
CA HIS A 93 4.99 -2.57 -7.03
C HIS A 93 3.99 -3.68 -7.36
N LYS A 94 3.25 -4.20 -6.38
CA LYS A 94 2.30 -5.31 -6.60
C LYS A 94 1.02 -4.85 -7.26
N LEU A 95 0.51 -3.69 -6.85
CA LEU A 95 -0.64 -3.06 -7.50
C LEU A 95 -0.34 -2.76 -8.96
N MET A 96 0.85 -2.19 -9.25
CA MET A 96 1.25 -1.89 -10.62
C MET A 96 1.57 -3.15 -11.45
N TYR A 97 2.00 -4.24 -10.80
CA TYR A 97 2.10 -5.54 -11.45
C TYR A 97 0.74 -6.03 -11.95
N PHE A 98 -0.27 -6.05 -11.07
CA PHE A 98 -1.61 -6.46 -11.46
C PHE A 98 -2.26 -5.51 -12.46
N MET A 99 -2.00 -4.20 -12.36
CA MET A 99 -2.46 -3.23 -13.35
C MET A 99 -1.90 -3.57 -14.74
N GLN A 100 -0.61 -3.88 -14.86
CA GLN A 100 -0.03 -4.26 -16.15
C GLN A 100 -0.58 -5.60 -16.65
N VAL A 101 -0.65 -6.61 -15.79
CA VAL A 101 -1.21 -7.94 -16.14
C VAL A 101 -2.67 -7.83 -16.59
N SER A 102 -3.43 -6.87 -16.06
CA SER A 102 -4.81 -6.61 -16.50
C SER A 102 -4.91 -5.99 -17.91
N GLY A 103 -3.78 -5.67 -18.55
CA GLY A 103 -3.69 -5.17 -19.92
C GLY A 103 -3.39 -3.68 -20.04
N GLU A 104 -3.08 -2.98 -18.95
CA GLU A 104 -2.68 -1.57 -19.01
C GLU A 104 -1.26 -1.44 -19.61
N PRO A 105 -1.04 -0.61 -20.64
CA PRO A 105 0.23 -0.55 -21.38
C PRO A 105 1.32 0.26 -20.64
N LEU A 106 1.66 -0.16 -19.42
CA LEU A 106 2.57 0.56 -18.52
C LEU A 106 4.05 0.46 -18.94
N ARG A 107 4.41 -0.52 -19.78
CA ARG A 107 5.80 -0.81 -20.21
C ARG A 107 6.76 -1.01 -19.03
N LEU A 108 6.25 -1.56 -17.92
CA LEU A 108 7.04 -1.95 -16.76
C LEU A 108 7.72 -3.30 -17.02
N SER A 109 9.00 -3.38 -16.75
CA SER A 109 9.81 -4.58 -16.97
C SER A 109 9.87 -5.37 -15.66
N PHE A 110 8.84 -6.19 -15.41
CA PHE A 110 8.81 -7.01 -14.20
C PHE A 110 9.77 -8.18 -14.27
N THR A 111 10.46 -8.44 -13.15
CA THR A 111 11.33 -9.58 -12.93
C THR A 111 10.99 -10.26 -11.61
N LYS A 112 11.55 -11.46 -11.38
CA LYS A 112 11.47 -12.20 -10.11
C LYS A 112 12.27 -11.46 -9.04
N GLY A 113 11.64 -10.56 -8.30
CA GLY A 113 12.23 -9.83 -7.17
C GLY A 113 12.21 -10.60 -5.85
N HIS A 114 12.80 -10.04 -4.79
CA HIS A 114 12.87 -10.71 -3.47
C HIS A 114 11.46 -10.96 -2.88
N TYR A 115 10.63 -9.93 -2.88
CA TYR A 115 9.29 -9.93 -2.31
C TYR A 115 8.20 -10.18 -3.38
N GLY A 116 8.47 -10.97 -4.41
CA GLY A 116 7.55 -11.15 -5.54
C GLY A 116 7.93 -10.28 -6.75
N PRO A 117 7.01 -10.08 -7.72
CA PRO A 117 7.29 -9.32 -8.95
C PRO A 117 7.77 -7.90 -8.66
N TYR A 118 8.85 -7.49 -9.31
CA TYR A 118 9.47 -6.17 -9.14
C TYR A 118 9.86 -5.58 -10.48
N ALA A 119 9.61 -4.29 -10.69
CA ALA A 119 9.93 -3.58 -11.93
C ALA A 119 10.84 -2.40 -11.60
N GLU A 120 12.14 -2.54 -11.89
CA GLU A 120 13.12 -1.49 -11.58
C GLU A 120 12.74 -0.16 -12.20
N ASN A 121 12.22 -0.17 -13.42
CA ASN A 121 11.84 1.04 -14.16
C ASN A 121 10.61 1.78 -13.59
N LEU A 122 9.89 1.22 -12.61
CA LEU A 122 8.83 1.96 -11.88
C LEU A 122 9.40 3.17 -11.13
N ARG A 123 10.68 3.13 -10.72
CA ARG A 123 11.36 4.25 -10.07
C ARG A 123 11.27 5.55 -10.85
N HIS A 124 11.32 5.49 -12.18
CA HIS A 124 11.27 6.69 -13.01
C HIS A 124 9.90 7.37 -12.94
N VAL A 125 8.83 6.57 -12.79
CA VAL A 125 7.48 7.10 -12.60
C VAL A 125 7.36 7.74 -11.22
N LEU A 126 7.84 7.06 -10.18
CA LEU A 126 7.78 7.56 -8.80
C LEU A 126 8.61 8.85 -8.63
N LYS A 127 9.85 8.89 -9.13
CA LYS A 127 10.68 10.11 -9.13
C LYS A 127 10.02 11.27 -9.85
N ALA A 128 9.33 11.01 -10.97
CA ALA A 128 8.64 12.08 -11.70
C ALA A 128 7.42 12.62 -10.94
N LEU A 129 6.80 11.81 -10.07
CA LEU A 129 5.62 12.19 -9.27
C LEU A 129 6.00 12.77 -7.90
N GLU A 130 7.19 12.48 -7.39
CA GLU A 130 7.68 12.95 -6.10
C GLU A 130 7.64 14.48 -6.00
N GLY A 131 7.15 14.99 -4.88
CA GLY A 131 7.01 16.44 -4.64
C GLY A 131 5.91 17.13 -5.46
N HIS A 132 5.24 16.42 -6.37
CA HIS A 132 4.13 16.95 -7.18
C HIS A 132 2.80 16.26 -6.93
N ARG A 133 2.82 14.94 -6.76
CA ARG A 133 1.63 14.07 -6.67
C ARG A 133 1.74 13.03 -5.57
N ILE A 134 2.96 12.58 -5.30
CA ILE A 134 3.28 11.70 -4.18
C ILE A 134 4.41 12.32 -3.35
N SER A 135 4.57 11.80 -2.14
CA SER A 135 5.74 12.07 -1.30
C SER A 135 6.27 10.80 -0.65
N GLY A 136 7.54 10.86 -0.24
CA GLY A 136 8.23 9.79 0.49
C GLY A 136 9.10 8.91 -0.40
N TYR A 137 9.11 9.07 -1.73
CA TYR A 137 9.94 8.25 -2.59
C TYR A 137 11.44 8.64 -2.56
N ASP A 138 11.79 9.91 -2.34
CA ASP A 138 13.20 10.32 -2.34
C ASP A 138 13.96 9.93 -1.06
N ASP A 139 13.24 9.62 0.03
CA ASP A 139 13.85 9.11 1.25
C ASP A 139 14.26 7.63 1.10
N GLY A 140 15.40 7.23 1.66
CA GLY A 140 15.79 5.83 1.82
C GLY A 140 16.06 4.97 0.58
N GLY A 141 16.06 5.52 -0.65
CA GLY A 141 16.26 4.73 -1.88
C GLY A 141 15.16 3.68 -2.12
N ASP A 142 15.44 2.53 -2.71
CA ASP A 142 14.40 1.52 -3.04
C ASP A 142 14.08 0.55 -1.88
N GLN A 143 14.01 1.07 -0.66
CA GLN A 143 13.58 0.28 0.51
C GLN A 143 12.10 -0.16 0.35
N PRO A 144 11.78 -1.45 0.49
CA PRO A 144 10.46 -2.01 0.16
C PRO A 144 9.35 -1.53 1.10
N ASP A 145 9.65 -1.38 2.38
CA ASP A 145 8.73 -1.00 3.47
C ASP A 145 8.55 0.52 3.59
N LYS A 146 9.25 1.29 2.76
CA LYS A 146 9.18 2.74 2.76
C LYS A 146 7.74 3.23 2.48
N PRO A 147 7.18 4.10 3.33
CA PRO A 147 5.85 4.66 3.12
C PRO A 147 5.84 5.69 2.00
N LEU A 148 4.77 5.66 1.21
CA LEU A 148 4.44 6.65 0.18
C LEU A 148 3.07 7.26 0.49
N SER A 149 2.95 8.57 0.28
CA SER A 149 1.71 9.33 0.49
C SER A 149 1.24 10.00 -0.79
N LEU A 150 -0.06 10.25 -0.89
CA LEU A 150 -0.61 11.10 -1.94
C LEU A 150 -0.57 12.55 -1.45
N MET A 151 -0.13 13.45 -2.32
CA MET A 151 -0.22 14.89 -2.04
C MET A 151 -1.64 15.40 -2.25
N SER A 152 -1.96 16.54 -1.65
CA SER A 152 -3.27 17.19 -1.79
C SER A 152 -3.63 17.42 -3.26
N GLY A 153 -4.88 17.12 -3.64
CA GLY A 153 -5.41 17.27 -4.99
C GLY A 153 -4.94 16.23 -6.02
N ALA A 154 -3.92 15.41 -5.70
CA ALA A 154 -3.39 14.42 -6.64
C ALA A 154 -4.43 13.37 -7.05
N LEU A 155 -5.25 12.93 -6.09
CA LEU A 155 -6.31 11.95 -6.31
C LEU A 155 -7.45 12.50 -7.17
N ASP A 156 -7.88 13.75 -6.92
CA ASP A 156 -8.98 14.36 -7.65
C ASP A 156 -8.62 14.59 -9.12
N ASP A 157 -7.39 15.03 -9.38
CA ASP A 157 -6.87 15.17 -10.72
C ASP A 157 -6.77 13.82 -11.45
N ALA A 158 -6.33 12.76 -10.74
CA ALA A 158 -6.27 11.41 -11.31
C ALA A 158 -7.66 10.89 -11.66
N ARG A 159 -8.65 11.07 -10.77
CA ARG A 159 -10.05 10.69 -11.00
C ARG A 159 -10.64 11.43 -12.20
N ARG A 160 -10.45 12.75 -12.26
CA ARG A 160 -10.90 13.58 -13.40
C ARG A 160 -10.29 13.11 -14.71
N PHE A 161 -8.99 12.80 -14.72
CA PHE A 161 -8.32 12.27 -15.91
C PHE A 161 -8.95 10.94 -16.37
N LEU A 162 -9.29 10.05 -15.43
CA LEU A 162 -9.84 8.73 -15.74
C LEU A 162 -11.30 8.75 -16.22
N GLU A 163 -12.03 9.86 -16.11
CA GLU A 163 -13.40 9.98 -16.64
C GLU A 163 -13.47 9.60 -18.13
N GLY A 164 -12.47 10.02 -18.91
CA GLY A 164 -12.32 9.69 -20.33
C GLY A 164 -11.69 8.32 -20.62
N GLU A 165 -11.17 7.60 -19.62
CA GLU A 165 -10.36 6.40 -19.80
C GLU A 165 -11.11 5.13 -19.32
N ALA A 166 -12.17 4.76 -20.02
CA ALA A 166 -13.05 3.65 -19.61
C ALA A 166 -12.29 2.32 -19.41
N ALA A 167 -11.40 1.95 -20.34
CA ALA A 167 -10.64 0.71 -20.26
C ALA A 167 -9.70 0.68 -19.03
N THR A 168 -9.05 1.80 -18.72
CA THR A 168 -8.18 1.90 -17.54
C THR A 168 -9.01 1.85 -16.24
N ARG A 169 -10.21 2.43 -16.22
CA ARG A 169 -11.13 2.32 -15.07
C ARG A 169 -11.57 0.87 -14.83
N GLU A 170 -11.96 0.15 -15.89
CA GLU A 170 -12.34 -1.27 -15.78
C GLU A 170 -11.19 -2.14 -15.24
N ARG A 171 -9.97 -1.91 -15.72
CA ARG A 171 -8.76 -2.57 -15.22
C ARG A 171 -8.49 -2.24 -13.75
N LEU A 172 -8.61 -0.98 -13.37
CA LEU A 172 -8.47 -0.54 -11.99
C LEU A 172 -9.49 -1.24 -11.07
N ASP A 173 -10.75 -1.31 -11.48
CA ASP A 173 -11.79 -2.02 -10.73
C ASP A 173 -11.54 -3.53 -10.67
N ARG A 174 -10.96 -4.12 -11.72
CA ARG A 174 -10.54 -5.52 -11.70
C ARG A 174 -9.41 -5.76 -10.70
N VAL A 175 -8.41 -4.87 -10.62
CA VAL A 175 -7.32 -4.93 -9.63
C VAL A 175 -7.87 -4.71 -8.22
N GLY A 176 -8.72 -3.71 -8.02
CA GLY A 176 -9.36 -3.43 -6.73
C GLY A 176 -10.12 -4.65 -6.21
N ARG A 177 -10.97 -5.26 -7.06
CA ARG A 177 -11.67 -6.50 -6.71
C ARG A 177 -10.72 -7.66 -6.44
N LEU A 178 -9.56 -7.74 -7.11
CA LEU A 178 -8.61 -8.81 -6.87
C LEU A 178 -8.03 -8.75 -5.44
N VAL A 179 -7.63 -7.56 -5.00
CA VAL A 179 -6.89 -7.37 -3.75
C VAL A 179 -7.79 -7.34 -2.50
N GLU A 180 -9.11 -7.27 -2.67
CA GLU A 180 -10.09 -7.43 -1.59
C GLU A 180 -9.87 -8.77 -0.84
N GLY A 181 -9.57 -8.69 0.47
CA GLY A 181 -9.19 -9.80 1.34
C GLY A 181 -7.69 -10.13 1.36
N PHE A 182 -6.86 -9.38 0.64
CA PHE A 182 -5.39 -9.50 0.57
C PHE A 182 -4.68 -8.16 0.81
N GLU A 183 -5.33 -7.23 1.50
CA GLU A 183 -4.88 -5.85 1.66
C GLU A 183 -3.67 -5.70 2.58
N SER A 184 -3.30 -6.71 3.36
CA SER A 184 -2.02 -6.64 4.09
C SER A 184 -0.83 -6.77 3.14
N SER A 185 0.30 -6.10 3.43
CA SER A 185 1.55 -6.28 2.69
C SER A 185 1.93 -7.75 2.47
N PHE A 186 1.75 -8.59 3.50
CA PHE A 186 1.94 -10.04 3.42
C PHE A 186 0.96 -10.72 2.45
N GLY A 187 -0.33 -10.36 2.51
CA GLY A 187 -1.37 -10.89 1.63
C GLY A 187 -1.12 -10.52 0.17
N LEU A 188 -0.78 -9.26 -0.10
CA LEU A 188 -0.51 -8.78 -1.44
C LEU A 188 0.80 -9.37 -2.01
N GLU A 189 1.82 -9.56 -1.17
CA GLU A 189 3.03 -10.31 -1.53
C GLU A 189 2.68 -11.76 -1.92
N LEU A 190 1.86 -12.45 -1.12
CA LEU A 190 1.40 -13.80 -1.40
C LEU A 190 0.68 -13.86 -2.75
N LEU A 191 -0.32 -12.99 -2.95
CA LEU A 191 -1.16 -12.99 -4.13
C LEU A 191 -0.35 -12.76 -5.41
N SER A 192 0.54 -11.76 -5.38
CA SER A 192 1.40 -11.44 -6.52
C SER A 192 2.46 -12.51 -6.80
N ARG A 193 3.04 -13.13 -5.76
CA ARG A 193 4.00 -14.24 -5.93
C ARG A 193 3.32 -15.47 -6.53
N VAL A 194 2.14 -15.84 -6.01
CA VAL A 194 1.38 -16.99 -6.51
C VAL A 194 0.99 -16.78 -7.97
N HIS A 195 0.43 -15.61 -8.30
CA HIS A 195 0.06 -15.29 -9.68
C HIS A 195 1.27 -15.37 -10.61
N TRP A 196 2.42 -14.80 -10.22
CA TRP A 196 3.64 -14.87 -11.03
C TRP A 196 4.07 -16.30 -11.29
N VAL A 197 4.16 -17.15 -10.25
CA VAL A 197 4.58 -18.55 -10.39
C VAL A 197 3.60 -19.29 -11.30
N ALA A 198 2.30 -19.17 -11.06
CA ALA A 198 1.26 -19.85 -11.83
C ALA A 198 1.18 -19.38 -13.30
N SER A 199 1.73 -18.21 -13.63
CA SER A 199 1.77 -17.69 -15.00
C SER A 199 2.97 -18.20 -15.81
N GLN A 200 3.87 -18.99 -15.21
CA GLN A 200 5.02 -19.55 -15.91
C GLN A 200 4.63 -20.80 -16.72
N GLN A 201 5.30 -21.01 -17.86
CA GLN A 201 4.95 -22.07 -18.82
C GLN A 201 5.06 -23.49 -18.24
N ASP A 202 5.94 -23.71 -17.27
CA ASP A 202 6.22 -25.04 -16.70
C ASP A 202 5.33 -25.40 -15.50
N VAL A 203 4.34 -24.56 -15.16
CA VAL A 203 3.47 -24.77 -13.99
C VAL A 203 2.11 -25.28 -14.45
N ALA A 204 1.84 -26.57 -14.22
CA ALA A 204 0.63 -27.26 -14.70
C ALA A 204 -0.29 -27.77 -13.57
N SER A 205 0.12 -27.60 -12.31
CA SER A 205 -0.64 -28.07 -11.15
C SER A 205 -0.50 -27.15 -9.95
N LEU A 206 -1.46 -27.26 -9.04
CA LEU A 206 -1.41 -26.58 -7.74
C LEU A 206 -0.14 -26.95 -6.94
N ASP A 207 0.31 -28.19 -7.01
CA ASP A 207 1.54 -28.63 -6.32
C ASP A 207 2.79 -27.99 -6.93
N ASP A 208 2.80 -27.76 -8.25
CA ASP A 208 3.88 -27.03 -8.92
C ASP A 208 3.90 -25.55 -8.51
N VAL A 209 2.73 -24.94 -8.34
CA VAL A 209 2.62 -23.58 -7.78
C VAL A 209 3.22 -23.54 -6.37
N VAL A 210 2.84 -24.48 -5.50
CA VAL A 210 3.37 -24.57 -4.13
C VAL A 210 4.90 -24.72 -4.14
N LYS A 211 5.43 -25.66 -4.94
CA LYS A 211 6.87 -25.86 -5.10
C LYS A 211 7.57 -24.61 -5.61
N GLY A 212 7.01 -23.95 -6.63
CA GLY A 212 7.57 -22.73 -7.22
C GLY A 212 7.60 -21.55 -6.25
N VAL A 213 6.55 -21.41 -5.42
CA VAL A 213 6.49 -20.41 -4.35
C VAL A 213 7.56 -20.69 -3.28
N TYR A 214 7.72 -21.94 -2.84
CA TYR A 214 8.77 -22.31 -1.88
C TYR A 214 10.18 -22.24 -2.46
N ALA A 215 10.34 -22.38 -3.77
CA ALA A 215 11.59 -22.18 -4.50
C ALA A 215 11.91 -20.69 -4.78
N TRP A 216 11.07 -19.75 -4.33
CA TRP A 216 11.22 -18.34 -4.68
C TRP A 216 12.51 -17.69 -4.15
N GLY A 217 12.94 -18.00 -2.92
CA GLY A 217 14.14 -17.42 -2.31
C GLY A 217 14.38 -17.86 -0.87
N LYS A 218 15.35 -17.23 -0.19
CA LYS A 218 15.83 -17.60 1.16
C LYS A 218 14.76 -17.52 2.27
N ARG A 219 13.70 -16.72 2.11
CA ARG A 219 12.52 -16.70 3.00
C ARG A 219 11.57 -17.87 2.69
N LYS A 220 12.10 -19.09 2.63
CA LYS A 220 11.27 -20.28 2.41
C LYS A 220 10.25 -20.38 3.55
N GLU A 221 9.02 -20.76 3.20
CA GLU A 221 7.97 -21.14 4.16
C GLU A 221 7.32 -20.02 5.00
N GLN A 222 7.50 -18.73 4.66
CA GLN A 222 6.68 -17.68 5.31
C GLN A 222 5.18 -17.83 4.99
N PHE A 223 4.86 -18.44 3.84
CA PHE A 223 3.50 -18.76 3.42
C PHE A 223 3.20 -20.20 3.74
N ARG A 224 2.11 -20.45 4.45
CA ARG A 224 1.61 -21.82 4.64
C ARG A 224 0.98 -22.31 3.36
N GLU A 225 1.08 -23.60 3.07
CA GLU A 225 0.51 -24.21 1.87
C GLU A 225 -0.98 -23.87 1.69
N ARG A 226 -1.78 -23.94 2.77
CA ARG A 226 -3.19 -23.55 2.74
C ARG A 226 -3.43 -22.11 2.27
N GLN A 227 -2.51 -21.18 2.55
CA GLN A 227 -2.62 -19.78 2.11
C GLN A 227 -2.31 -19.68 0.63
N ILE A 228 -1.31 -20.43 0.14
CA ILE A 228 -1.00 -20.53 -1.29
C ILE A 228 -2.19 -21.08 -2.07
N ARG A 229 -2.77 -22.20 -1.60
CA ARG A 229 -3.96 -22.80 -2.22
C ARG A 229 -5.14 -21.81 -2.24
N LYS A 230 -5.39 -21.11 -1.12
CA LYS A 230 -6.44 -20.09 -1.06
C LYS A 230 -6.20 -18.92 -2.04
N ALA A 231 -4.96 -18.49 -2.22
CA ALA A 231 -4.61 -17.46 -3.19
C ALA A 231 -4.85 -17.95 -4.64
N VAL A 232 -4.50 -19.21 -4.95
CA VAL A 232 -4.84 -19.82 -6.26
C VAL A 232 -6.34 -19.84 -6.47
N ASP A 233 -7.13 -20.30 -5.49
CA ASP A 233 -8.59 -20.36 -5.58
C ASP A 233 -9.18 -18.97 -5.90
N VAL A 234 -8.69 -17.93 -5.23
CA VAL A 234 -9.14 -16.54 -5.46
C VAL A 234 -8.74 -16.06 -6.85
N LEU A 235 -7.52 -16.35 -7.29
CA LEU A 235 -7.05 -15.97 -8.63
C LEU A 235 -7.86 -16.66 -9.73
N VAL A 236 -8.19 -17.94 -9.57
CA VAL A 236 -9.06 -18.68 -10.50
C VAL A 236 -10.48 -18.12 -10.45
N TYR A 237 -11.06 -17.97 -9.26
CA TYR A 237 -12.43 -17.47 -9.07
C TYR A 237 -12.63 -16.07 -9.65
N LYS A 238 -11.66 -15.17 -9.48
CA LYS A 238 -11.70 -13.81 -10.01
C LYS A 238 -11.18 -13.71 -11.46
N GLY A 239 -10.90 -14.84 -12.12
CA GLY A 239 -10.52 -14.91 -13.54
C GLY A 239 -9.14 -14.36 -13.87
N TRP A 240 -8.19 -14.42 -12.93
CA TRP A 240 -6.78 -14.05 -13.13
C TRP A 240 -5.89 -15.23 -13.51
N LEU A 241 -6.32 -16.46 -13.23
CA LEU A 241 -5.70 -17.70 -13.71
C LEU A 241 -6.75 -18.56 -14.40
N ASP A 242 -6.33 -19.32 -15.41
CA ASP A 242 -7.19 -20.34 -16.01
C ASP A 242 -7.30 -21.54 -15.06
N GLY A 243 -8.51 -21.80 -14.57
CA GLY A 243 -8.79 -22.92 -13.68
C GLY A 243 -8.41 -24.27 -14.28
N LYS A 244 -8.45 -24.44 -15.61
CA LYS A 244 -8.04 -25.70 -16.25
C LYS A 244 -6.53 -25.92 -16.22
N ALA A 245 -5.75 -24.83 -16.25
CA ALA A 245 -4.29 -24.89 -16.24
C ALA A 245 -3.71 -25.21 -14.86
N VAL A 246 -4.44 -24.92 -13.77
CA VAL A 246 -3.96 -25.14 -12.39
C VAL A 246 -4.67 -26.30 -11.69
N CYS A 247 -5.90 -26.66 -12.09
CA CYS A 247 -6.69 -27.75 -11.50
C CYS A 247 -6.60 -29.10 -12.23
N SER A 248 -5.80 -29.28 -13.28
CA SER A 248 -5.69 -30.56 -14.00
C SER A 248 -5.18 -31.75 -13.14
N ALA A 249 -4.91 -31.54 -11.84
CA ALA A 249 -4.55 -32.58 -10.88
C ALA A 249 -5.53 -32.75 -9.69
N VAL A 250 -6.64 -31.99 -9.62
CA VAL A 250 -7.57 -32.02 -8.47
C VAL A 250 -8.77 -32.95 -8.68
N GLN A 251 -9.02 -33.43 -9.91
CA GLN A 251 -10.17 -34.29 -10.22
C GLN A 251 -9.93 -35.81 -10.12
N CYS A 252 -8.86 -36.26 -9.46
CA CYS A 252 -8.72 -37.66 -9.04
C CYS A 252 -8.77 -37.76 -7.51
N GLY A 253 -9.99 -37.88 -6.97
CA GLY A 253 -10.21 -38.36 -5.60
C GLY A 253 -11.15 -37.50 -4.76
N VAL A 254 -12.46 -37.54 -5.06
CA VAL A 254 -13.49 -38.27 -4.27
C VAL A 254 -14.60 -38.65 -5.24
#